data_AF-A0A2J0MR59-F1
#
_entry.id   AF-A0A2J0MR59-F1
#
_cell.length_a   1.000
_cell.length_b   1.000
_cell.length_c   1.000
_cell.angle_alpha   90.00
_cell.angle_beta   90.00
_cell.angle_gamma   90.00
#
_symmetry.space_group_name_H-M   'P 1'
#
loop_
_entity.id
_entity.type
_entity.pdbx_description
1 polymer ?
#
loop_
_entity_poly.entity_id
_entity_poly.type
_entity_poly.pdbx_seq_one_letter_code
_entity_poly.pdbx_strand_id
1 'polypeptide(L)' 'MEKSNGTGKDYIIDQLKKQIENFEAKVQTEKIGTVLEVGDGVAKISGLADIMASEMVEFLPAETF' A
#
# COMPACT_ATOMS: atom_id res chain seq x y z
N MET A 1 14.48 -9.44 -44.99
CA MET A 1 15.22 -9.08 -43.77
C MET A 1 14.26 -9.19 -42.61
N GLU A 2 14.29 -10.34 -41.93
CA GLU A 2 13.61 -10.60 -40.66
C GLU A 2 14.08 -9.62 -39.59
N LYS A 3 13.15 -9.11 -38.78
CA LYS A 3 13.04 -9.40 -37.34
C LYS A 3 11.56 -9.23 -36.95
N SER A 4 10.75 -10.28 -37.01
CA SER A 4 10.44 -11.18 -35.88
C SER A 4 10.11 -10.43 -34.58
N ASN A 5 8.81 -10.29 -34.32
CA ASN A 5 8.14 -10.00 -33.05
C ASN A 5 9.07 -9.68 -31.86
N GLY A 6 9.35 -8.39 -31.67
CA GLY A 6 9.89 -7.82 -30.43
C GLY A 6 8.91 -8.10 -29.29
N THR A 7 9.23 -9.16 -28.57
CA THR A 7 8.41 -9.98 -27.69
C THR A 7 7.66 -9.20 -26.61
N GLY A 8 6.45 -9.63 -26.24
CA GLY A 8 5.65 -9.04 -25.15
C GLY A 8 6.39 -8.88 -23.80
N LYS A 9 7.56 -9.49 -23.62
CA LYS A 9 8.52 -9.17 -22.55
C LYS A 9 8.93 -7.71 -22.51
N ASP A 10 9.28 -7.12 -23.65
CA ASP A 10 9.75 -5.72 -23.71
C ASP A 10 8.62 -4.75 -23.35
N TYR A 11 7.41 -5.07 -23.77
CA TYR A 11 6.19 -4.35 -23.38
C TYR A 11 5.92 -4.44 -21.87
N ILE A 12 5.99 -5.63 -21.28
CA ILE A 12 5.81 -5.80 -19.82
C ILE A 12 6.89 -5.05 -19.04
N ILE A 13 8.14 -5.09 -19.50
CA ILE A 13 9.26 -4.38 -18.86
C ILE A 13 9.06 -2.86 -18.93
N ASP A 14 8.64 -2.33 -20.07
CA ASP A 14 8.36 -0.89 -20.24
C ASP A 14 7.20 -0.42 -19.34
N GLN A 15 6.15 -1.23 -19.21
CA GLN A 15 5.04 -0.92 -18.30
C GLN A 15 5.44 -0.95 -16.83
N LEU A 16 6.22 -1.95 -16.40
CA LEU A 16 6.72 -2.03 -15.02
C LEU A 16 7.65 -0.86 -14.69
N LYS A 17 8.54 -0.47 -15.62
CA LYS A 17 9.41 0.71 -15.45
C LYS A 17 8.60 1.98 -15.25
N LYS A 18 7.58 2.21 -16.10
CA LYS A 18 6.67 3.35 -15.97
C LYS A 18 5.91 3.34 -14.64
N GLN A 19 5.48 2.18 -14.15
CA GLN A 19 4.79 2.08 -12.86
C GLN A 19 5.71 2.40 -11.68
N ILE A 20 6.97 1.96 -11.74
CA ILE A 20 7.97 2.26 -10.71
C ILE A 20 8.37 3.74 -10.76
N GLU A 21 8.58 4.31 -11.94
CA GLU A 21 8.91 5.74 -12.10
C GLU A 21 7.79 6.66 -11.58
N ASN A 22 6.52 6.27 -11.80
CA ASN A 22 5.36 7.01 -11.30
C ASN A 22 4.93 6.60 -9.88
N PHE A 23 5.67 5.69 -9.23
CA PHE A 23 5.36 5.29 -7.87
C PHE A 23 5.79 6.39 -6.90
N GLU A 24 4.83 7.20 -6.47
CA GLU A 24 5.02 8.10 -5.34
C GLU A 24 4.66 7.37 -4.05
N ALA A 25 5.65 7.12 -3.19
CA ALA A 25 5.42 6.65 -1.83
C ALA A 25 4.76 7.77 -1.00
N LYS A 26 3.43 7.88 -1.09
CA LYS A 26 2.63 8.77 -0.26
C LYS A 26 2.54 8.19 1.16
N VAL A 27 3.61 8.34 1.94
CA VAL A 27 3.52 8.15 3.39
C VAL A 27 2.85 9.39 3.96
N GLN A 28 1.51 9.43 3.93
CA GLN A 28 0.72 10.43 4.64
C GLN A 28 0.80 10.10 6.14
N THR A 29 1.70 10.77 6.85
CA THR A 29 1.97 10.56 8.28
C THR A 29 0.76 10.86 9.18
N GLU A 30 -0.25 11.55 8.68
CA GLU A 30 -1.41 12.02 9.45
C GLU A 30 -2.54 10.95 9.56
N LYS A 31 -2.57 9.94 8.69
CA LYS A 31 -3.69 8.98 8.58
C LYS A 31 -3.38 7.54 8.97
N ILE A 32 -2.16 7.26 9.41
CA ILE A 32 -1.75 5.89 9.76
C ILE A 32 -1.51 5.83 11.27
N GLY A 33 -2.02 4.77 11.89
CA GLY A 33 -1.77 4.43 13.29
C GLY A 33 -1.09 3.07 13.42
N THR A 34 -0.55 2.82 14.60
CA THR A 34 0.03 1.52 14.97
C THR A 34 -0.79 0.92 16.10
N VAL A 35 -1.22 -0.33 15.91
CA VAL A 35 -1.89 -1.11 16.95
C VAL A 35 -0.88 -1.43 18.05
N LEU A 36 -1.20 -1.04 19.28
CA LEU A 36 -0.40 -1.36 20.46
C LEU A 36 -0.88 -2.67 21.09
N GLU A 37 -2.19 -2.83 21.23
CA GLU A 37 -2.83 -3.94 21.95
C GLU A 37 -4.18 -4.29 21.31
N VAL A 38 -4.57 -5.57 21.36
CA VAL A 38 -5.88 -6.08 20.92
C VAL A 38 -6.40 -7.07 21.95
N GLY A 39 -7.67 -6.93 22.34
CA GLY A 39 -8.34 -7.87 23.25
C GLY A 39 -9.86 -7.69 23.21
N ASP A 40 -10.61 -8.79 23.28
CA ASP A 40 -12.08 -8.81 23.36
C ASP A 40 -12.81 -7.96 22.28
N GLY A 41 -12.24 -7.90 21.08
CA GLY A 41 -12.78 -7.10 19.97
C GLY A 41 -12.50 -5.60 20.07
N VAL A 42 -11.67 -5.17 21.02
CA VAL A 42 -11.21 -3.78 21.20
C VAL A 42 -9.72 -3.69 20.88
N ALA A 43 -9.34 -2.67 20.12
CA ALA A 43 -7.94 -2.38 19.78
C ALA A 43 -7.52 -1.02 20.34
N LYS A 44 -6.31 -0.95 20.89
CA LYS A 44 -5.67 0.30 21.32
C LYS A 44 -4.65 0.72 20.27
N ILE A 45 -4.81 1.91 19.71
CA ILE A 45 -4.03 2.40 18.57
C ILE A 45 -3.36 3.72 18.95
N SER A 46 -2.10 3.90 18.54
CA SER A 46 -1.36 5.18 18.62
C SER A 46 -1.22 5.78 17.22
N GLY A 47 -1.22 7.11 17.12
CA GLY A 47 -1.26 7.84 15.83
C GLY A 47 -2.66 8.33 15.52
N LEU A 48 -3.04 8.37 14.23
CA LEU A 48 -4.35 8.82 13.76
C LEU A 48 -4.76 10.19 14.34
N ALA A 49 -3.84 11.16 14.33
CA ALA A 49 -4.00 12.43 15.05
C ALA A 49 -5.26 13.22 14.66
N ASP A 50 -5.74 13.04 13.43
CA ASP A 50 -6.89 13.76 12.87
C ASP A 50 -8.19 12.95 12.85
N ILE A 51 -8.24 11.77 13.51
CA ILE A 51 -9.42 10.90 13.49
C ILE A 51 -10.59 11.47 14.29
N MET A 52 -11.81 11.31 13.77
CA MET A 52 -13.03 11.70 14.47
C MET A 52 -13.62 10.56 15.29
N ALA A 53 -14.40 10.92 16.32
CA ALA A 53 -15.20 9.95 17.04
C ALA A 53 -16.19 9.27 16.09
N SER A 54 -16.33 7.95 16.21
CA SER A 54 -17.19 7.11 15.37
C SER A 54 -16.80 7.04 13.88
N GLU A 55 -15.56 7.41 13.54
CA GLU A 55 -15.01 7.16 12.21
C GLU A 55 -14.65 5.68 12.04
N MET A 56 -14.85 5.14 10.83
CA MET A 56 -14.50 3.77 10.50
C MET A 56 -13.02 3.69 10.13
N VAL A 57 -12.31 2.69 10.69
CA VAL A 57 -10.91 2.42 10.38
C VAL A 57 -10.76 1.04 9.76
N GLU A 58 -9.78 0.90 8.87
CA GLU A 58 -9.42 -0.36 8.24
C GLU A 58 -8.04 -0.81 8.75
N PHE A 59 -7.92 -2.10 9.05
CA PHE A 59 -6.67 -2.70 9.49
C PHE A 59 -5.95 -3.28 8.28
N LEU A 60 -4.65 -3.01 8.17
CA LEU A 60 -3.84 -3.68 7.17
C LEU A 60 -3.79 -5.19 7.48
N PRO A 61 -3.88 -6.05 6.45
CA PRO A 61 -3.77 -7.48 6.65
C PRO A 61 -2.44 -7.80 7.32
N ALA A 62 -2.46 -8.70 8.30
CA ALA A 62 -1.23 -9.23 8.87
C ALA A 62 -0.43 -9.89 7.74
N GLU A 63 0.83 -9.47 7.56
CA GLU A 63 1.72 -10.18 6.65
C GLU A 63 1.85 -11.62 7.18
N THR A 64 1.22 -12.53 6.45
CA THR A 64 1.33 -13.96 6.69
C THR A 64 2.57 -14.39 5.92
N PHE A 65 3.64 -14.70 6.65
CA PHE A 65 4.87 -15.26 6.09
C PHE A 65 4.64 -16.65 5.49
#